data_AF-E8LL92-F1
#
_entry.id   AF-E8LL92-F1
#
_cell.length_a   1.000
_cell.length_b   1.000
_cell.length_c   1.000
_cell.angle_alpha   90.00
_cell.angle_beta   90.00
_cell.angle_gamma   90.00
#
_symmetry.space_group_name_H-M   'P 1'
#
loop_
_entity.id
_entity.type
_entity.pdbx_description
1 polymer ?
#
loop_
_entity_poly.entity_id
_entity_poly.type
_entity_poly.pdbx_seq_one_letter_code
_entity_poly.pdbx_strand_id
1 'polypeptide(L)'
;MTPVNAKHYLHDDIIRKLTELKLAELSDYVDELCADPECVNLDFIGKFEVITNRLYQNRINELIKNLLKNATLREPQASIAGLYYEAERLLSRELMIELGTCDFMRSQTNIIIEGPTGAGKTYIACAIAKAAVGKCYRVKYIRLPDLQQELEDCYHYNRSLKNLKQKYI
;
A
#
# COMPACT_ATOMS: atom_id res chain seq x y z
N MET A 1 -4.09 -45.02 0.66
CA MET A 1 -5.51 -44.67 0.46
C MET A 1 -5.56 -43.20 0.08
N THR A 2 -5.65 -42.94 -1.22
CA THR A 2 -6.02 -41.67 -1.85
C THR A 2 -6.98 -42.04 -2.99
N PRO A 3 -7.90 -41.18 -3.42
CA PRO A 3 -8.07 -39.77 -3.06
C PRO A 3 -9.46 -39.49 -2.44
N VAL A 4 -9.52 -38.60 -1.44
CA VAL A 4 -10.78 -37.93 -1.11
C VAL A 4 -10.95 -36.82 -2.13
N ASN A 5 -12.04 -36.91 -2.87
CA ASN A 5 -12.51 -35.92 -3.82
C ASN A 5 -12.91 -34.66 -3.03
N ALA A 6 -11.96 -33.75 -2.81
CA ALA A 6 -12.23 -32.42 -2.28
C ALA A 6 -11.18 -31.47 -2.85
N LYS A 7 -11.62 -30.28 -3.23
CA LYS A 7 -10.80 -29.22 -3.83
C LYS A 7 -9.65 -28.74 -2.91
N HIS A 8 -9.65 -29.19 -1.65
CA HIS A 8 -8.77 -28.79 -0.55
C HIS A 8 -8.42 -29.99 0.34
N TYR A 9 -7.26 -29.96 1.02
CA TYR A 9 -6.80 -30.94 2.02
C TYR A 9 -7.55 -30.80 3.35
N LEU A 10 -8.06 -29.61 3.67
CA LEU A 10 -8.85 -29.35 4.88
C LEU A 10 -10.29 -29.83 4.72
N HIS A 11 -10.89 -30.31 5.81
CA HIS A 11 -12.31 -30.65 5.84
C HIS A 11 -13.21 -29.42 5.64
N ASP A 12 -14.36 -29.60 4.98
CA ASP A 12 -15.30 -28.52 4.66
C ASP A 12 -15.78 -27.72 5.89
N ASP A 13 -15.95 -28.36 7.05
CA ASP A 13 -16.32 -27.67 8.30
C ASP A 13 -15.24 -26.67 8.75
N ILE A 14 -13.96 -27.01 8.56
CA ILE A 14 -12.83 -26.12 8.87
C ILE A 14 -12.78 -24.97 7.87
N ILE A 15 -13.02 -25.22 6.58
CA ILE A 15 -13.05 -24.18 5.54
C ILE A 15 -14.18 -23.17 5.82
N ARG A 16 -15.36 -23.65 6.23
CA ARG A 16 -16.47 -22.79 6.66
C ARG A 16 -16.06 -21.90 7.85
N LYS A 17 -15.45 -22.49 8.89
CA LYS A 17 -14.95 -21.75 10.07
C LYS A 17 -13.90 -20.71 9.68
N LEU A 18 -12.96 -21.05 8.80
CA LEU A 18 -11.96 -20.11 8.28
C LEU A 18 -12.60 -18.95 7.54
N THR A 19 -13.66 -19.22 6.77
CA THR A 19 -14.41 -18.17 6.05
C THR A 19 -15.10 -17.22 7.02
N GLU A 20 -15.76 -17.75 8.06
CA GLU A 20 -16.39 -16.94 9.11
C GLU A 20 -15.37 -16.07 9.88
N LEU A 21 -14.16 -16.59 10.09
CA LEU A 21 -13.04 -15.86 10.69
C LEU A 21 -12.35 -14.87 9.73
N LYS A 22 -12.82 -14.76 8.48
CA LYS A 22 -12.20 -13.95 7.40
C LYS A 22 -10.78 -14.40 7.04
N LEU A 23 -10.48 -15.69 7.18
CA LEU A 23 -9.19 -16.34 6.89
C LEU A 23 -9.32 -17.41 5.79
N ALA A 24 -10.28 -17.26 4.87
CA ALA A 24 -10.56 -18.25 3.83
C ALA A 24 -9.32 -18.61 2.99
N GLU A 25 -8.46 -17.64 2.69
CA GLU A 25 -7.20 -17.83 1.93
C GLU A 25 -6.26 -18.88 2.54
N LEU A 26 -6.37 -19.16 3.84
CA LEU A 26 -5.56 -20.18 4.50
C LEU A 26 -5.80 -21.59 3.95
N SER A 27 -7.01 -21.89 3.45
CA SER A 27 -7.26 -23.20 2.84
C SER A 27 -6.38 -23.41 1.61
N ASP A 28 -6.29 -22.40 0.76
CA ASP A 28 -5.49 -22.45 -0.47
C ASP A 28 -4.00 -22.59 -0.12
N TYR A 29 -3.52 -21.90 0.91
CA TYR A 29 -2.10 -21.98 1.31
C TYR A 29 -1.74 -23.33 1.92
N VAL A 30 -2.66 -23.95 2.66
CA VAL A 30 -2.46 -25.31 3.18
C VAL A 30 -2.35 -26.30 2.03
N ASP A 31 -3.17 -26.15 1.00
CA ASP A 31 -3.12 -27.06 -0.16
C ASP A 31 -1.82 -26.94 -0.94
N GLU A 32 -1.39 -25.69 -1.18
CA GLU A 32 -0.12 -25.42 -1.84
C GLU A 32 1.06 -25.97 -1.02
N LEU A 33 1.04 -25.80 0.31
CA LEU A 33 2.09 -26.31 1.20
C LEU A 33 2.14 -27.85 1.21
N CYS A 34 0.97 -28.51 1.15
CA CYS A 34 0.89 -29.97 1.07
C CYS A 34 1.33 -30.50 -0.30
N ALA A 35 1.20 -29.70 -1.36
CA ALA A 35 1.65 -30.05 -2.71
C ALA A 35 3.15 -29.80 -2.93
N ASP A 36 3.77 -28.91 -2.15
CA ASP A 36 5.17 -28.53 -2.30
C ASP A 36 6.14 -29.56 -1.65
N PRO A 37 6.98 -30.26 -2.44
CA PRO A 37 7.93 -31.25 -1.94
C PRO A 37 8.97 -30.70 -0.96
N GLU A 38 9.37 -29.42 -1.08
CA GLU A 38 10.36 -28.81 -0.19
C GLU A 38 9.77 -28.57 1.21
N CYS A 39 8.47 -28.27 1.26
CA CYS A 39 7.75 -28.01 2.49
C CYS A 39 7.34 -29.29 3.25
N VAL A 40 7.42 -30.48 2.62
CA VAL A 40 7.08 -31.77 3.25
C VAL A 40 7.92 -32.02 4.50
N ASN A 41 9.21 -31.66 4.46
CA ASN A 41 10.19 -31.90 5.53
C ASN A 41 10.10 -30.91 6.70
N LEU A 42 9.31 -29.83 6.56
CA LEU A 42 9.09 -28.90 7.67
C LEU A 42 8.27 -29.58 8.77
N ASP A 43 8.65 -29.32 10.01
CA ASP A 43 7.84 -29.68 11.16
C ASP A 43 6.57 -28.81 11.22
N PHE A 44 5.69 -29.10 12.17
CA PHE A 44 4.44 -28.34 12.31
C PHE A 44 4.69 -26.84 12.49
N ILE A 45 5.72 -26.46 13.25
CA ILE A 45 6.05 -25.07 13.53
C ILE A 45 6.49 -24.37 12.23
N GLY A 46 7.43 -24.94 11.48
CA GLY A 46 7.88 -24.37 10.21
C GLY A 46 6.74 -24.22 9.20
N LYS A 47 5.87 -25.22 9.09
CA LYS A 47 4.67 -25.14 8.23
C LYS A 47 3.74 -24.00 8.64
N PHE A 48 3.51 -23.85 9.94
CA PHE A 48 2.67 -22.79 10.48
C PHE A 48 3.26 -21.39 10.24
N GLU A 49 4.58 -21.23 10.40
CA GLU A 49 5.28 -19.98 10.12
C GLU A 49 5.19 -19.58 8.65
N VAL A 50 5.40 -20.53 7.73
CA VAL A 50 5.30 -20.29 6.28
C VAL A 50 3.90 -19.80 5.90
N ILE A 51 2.86 -20.52 6.34
CA ILE A 51 1.46 -20.16 6.07
C ILE A 51 1.11 -18.79 6.67
N THR A 52 1.51 -18.55 7.91
CA THR A 52 1.23 -17.29 8.61
C THR A 52 1.90 -16.10 7.94
N ASN A 53 3.18 -16.25 7.59
CA ASN A 53 3.93 -15.21 6.87
C ASN A 53 3.28 -14.90 5.52
N ARG A 54 2.89 -15.94 4.77
CA ARG A 54 2.22 -15.76 3.48
C ARG A 54 0.90 -15.00 3.62
N LEU A 55 0.07 -15.38 4.58
CA LEU A 55 -1.18 -14.67 4.89
C LEU A 55 -0.90 -13.21 5.24
N TYR A 56 0.05 -12.96 6.13
CA TYR A 56 0.42 -11.60 6.53
C TYR A 56 0.86 -10.74 5.33
N GLN A 57 1.74 -11.27 4.47
CA GLN A 57 2.20 -10.58 3.28
C GLN A 57 1.05 -10.29 2.31
N ASN A 58 0.14 -11.23 2.10
CA ASN A 58 -1.00 -11.01 1.21
C ASN A 58 -1.94 -9.93 1.73
N ARG A 59 -2.21 -9.88 3.05
CA ARG A 59 -2.99 -8.80 3.66
C ARG A 59 -2.33 -7.43 3.51
N ILE A 60 -1.02 -7.35 3.70
CA ILE A 60 -0.26 -6.11 3.46
C ILE A 60 -0.36 -5.70 1.99
N ASN A 61 -0.17 -6.65 1.07
CA ASN A 61 -0.23 -6.38 -0.36
C ASN A 61 -1.61 -5.87 -0.80
N GLU A 62 -2.69 -6.47 -0.28
CA GLU A 62 -4.06 -5.99 -0.52
C GLU A 62 -4.29 -4.59 0.06
N LEU A 63 -3.81 -4.35 1.28
CA LEU A 63 -3.88 -3.03 1.91
C LEU A 63 -3.17 -1.99 1.05
N ILE A 64 -1.92 -2.24 0.63
CA ILE A 64 -1.14 -1.35 -0.23
C ILE A 64 -1.87 -1.10 -1.55
N LYS A 65 -2.42 -2.14 -2.20
CA LYS A 65 -3.20 -2.00 -3.44
C LYS A 65 -4.40 -1.09 -3.24
N ASN A 66 -5.15 -1.27 -2.16
CA ASN A 66 -6.32 -0.45 -1.83
C ASN A 66 -5.94 0.99 -1.50
N LEU A 67 -4.88 1.21 -0.72
CA LEU A 67 -4.35 2.52 -0.41
C LEU A 67 -3.89 3.26 -1.67
N LEU A 68 -3.19 2.58 -2.58
CA LEU A 68 -2.73 3.16 -3.85
C LEU A 68 -3.92 3.59 -4.72
N LYS A 69 -4.96 2.75 -4.80
CA LYS A 69 -6.20 3.08 -5.51
C LYS A 69 -6.88 4.31 -4.92
N ASN A 70 -6.96 4.40 -3.59
CA ASN A 70 -7.62 5.50 -2.88
C ASN A 70 -6.82 6.81 -2.92
N ALA A 71 -5.49 6.72 -3.07
CA ALA A 71 -4.61 7.87 -3.13
C ALA A 71 -4.82 8.76 -4.37
N THR A 72 -5.43 8.21 -5.43
CA THR A 72 -5.77 8.94 -6.67
C THR A 72 -4.59 9.75 -7.21
N LEU A 73 -3.39 9.17 -7.19
CA LEU A 73 -2.16 9.81 -7.65
C LEU A 73 -2.28 10.15 -9.14
N ARG A 74 -1.80 11.34 -9.53
CA ARG A 74 -1.76 11.74 -10.94
C ARG A 74 -0.86 10.84 -11.77
N GLU A 75 0.25 10.38 -11.19
CA GLU A 75 1.21 9.47 -11.82
C GLU A 75 1.38 8.20 -10.94
N PRO A 76 0.50 7.18 -11.06
CA PRO A 76 0.57 5.97 -10.21
C PRO A 76 1.84 5.14 -10.41
N GLN A 77 2.47 5.27 -11.58
CA GLN A 77 3.70 4.57 -11.91
C GLN A 77 4.97 5.29 -11.42
N ALA A 78 4.83 6.49 -10.84
CA ALA A 78 5.97 7.24 -10.33
C ALA A 78 6.71 6.44 -9.25
N SER A 79 8.04 6.45 -9.28
CA SER A 79 8.87 5.79 -8.28
C SER A 79 10.15 6.57 -8.03
N ILE A 80 10.70 6.46 -6.82
CA ILE A 80 11.95 7.13 -6.44
C ILE A 80 13.12 6.53 -7.24
N ALA A 81 13.08 5.22 -7.50
CA ALA A 81 14.06 4.52 -8.32
C ALA A 81 14.03 4.95 -9.80
N GLY A 82 12.86 5.35 -10.31
CA GLY A 82 12.67 5.80 -11.69
C GLY A 82 13.01 7.28 -11.93
N LEU A 83 13.56 7.99 -10.94
CA LEU A 83 13.98 9.38 -11.11
C LEU A 83 15.32 9.49 -11.83
N TYR A 84 15.42 10.46 -12.73
CA TYR A 84 16.67 10.89 -13.35
C TYR A 84 17.43 11.84 -12.41
N TYR A 85 18.69 11.52 -12.11
CA TYR A 85 19.57 12.24 -11.18
C TYR A 85 20.76 12.89 -11.90
N GLU A 86 20.53 13.43 -13.10
CA GLU A 86 21.55 14.15 -13.84
C GLU A 86 21.98 15.43 -13.11
N ALA A 87 23.25 15.82 -13.26
CA ALA A 87 23.84 16.96 -12.55
C ALA A 87 23.10 18.27 -12.81
N GLU A 88 22.58 18.46 -14.03
CA GLU A 88 21.82 19.66 -14.44
C GLU A 88 20.49 19.82 -13.68
N ARG A 89 19.93 18.72 -13.15
CA ARG A 89 18.64 18.74 -12.44
C ARG A 89 18.78 19.18 -10.98
N LEU A 90 20.00 19.18 -10.44
CA LEU A 90 20.29 19.53 -9.04
C LEU A 90 19.46 18.74 -8.01
N LEU A 91 19.06 17.51 -8.36
CA LEU A 91 18.28 16.63 -7.50
C LEU A 91 19.23 15.65 -6.77
N SER A 92 19.34 15.77 -5.45
CA SER A 92 20.13 14.84 -4.64
C SER A 92 19.45 13.47 -4.57
N ARG A 93 20.21 12.43 -4.90
CA ARG A 93 19.77 11.03 -4.77
C ARG A 93 19.61 10.64 -3.31
N GLU A 94 20.53 11.09 -2.47
CA GLU A 94 20.57 10.85 -1.03
C GLU A 94 19.30 11.38 -0.37
N LEU A 95 18.94 12.64 -0.68
CA LEU A 95 17.71 13.25 -0.19
C LEU A 95 16.47 12.46 -0.65
N MET A 96 16.41 12.04 -1.92
CA MET A 96 15.26 11.29 -2.41
C MET A 96 15.12 9.92 -1.75
N ILE A 97 16.22 9.24 -1.43
CA ILE A 97 16.22 7.99 -0.67
C ILE A 97 15.73 8.24 0.76
N GLU A 98 16.23 9.30 1.41
CA GLU A 98 15.78 9.71 2.75
C GLU A 98 14.28 10.00 2.76
N LEU A 99 13.76 10.78 1.81
CA LEU A 99 12.32 11.03 1.68
C LEU A 99 11.52 9.75 1.42
N GLY A 100 12.12 8.76 0.75
CA GLY A 100 11.53 7.43 0.56
C GLY A 100 11.37 6.62 1.84
N THR A 101 12.09 6.94 2.91
CA THR A 101 11.88 6.34 4.23
C THR A 101 10.57 6.79 4.89
N CYS A 102 10.05 7.95 4.44
CA CYS A 102 8.90 8.64 5.02
C CYS A 102 9.08 9.08 6.47
N ASP A 103 10.32 9.20 6.96
CA ASP A 103 10.59 9.67 8.33
C ASP A 103 10.12 11.11 8.55
N PHE A 104 10.09 11.94 7.50
CA PHE A 104 9.51 13.28 7.53
C PHE A 104 8.04 13.30 8.01
N MET A 105 7.27 12.23 7.75
CA MET A 105 5.88 12.13 8.23
C MET A 105 5.84 11.90 9.74
N ARG A 106 6.80 11.16 10.29
CA ARG A 106 6.92 10.90 11.74
C ARG A 106 7.36 12.16 12.48
N SER A 107 8.26 12.94 11.89
CA SER A 107 8.69 14.24 12.42
C SER A 107 7.73 15.39 12.10
N GLN A 108 6.56 15.11 11.50
CA GLN A 108 5.55 16.12 11.11
C GLN A 108 6.13 17.27 10.28
N THR A 109 7.12 16.96 9.43
CA THR A 109 7.82 17.93 8.59
C THR A 109 7.18 18.01 7.22
N ASN A 110 6.91 19.23 6.75
CA ASN A 110 6.35 19.47 5.42
C ASN A 110 7.45 19.50 4.36
N ILE A 111 7.16 18.95 3.18
CA ILE A 111 8.06 19.00 2.03
C ILE A 111 7.50 20.00 1.03
N ILE A 112 8.35 20.93 0.58
CA ILE A 112 8.04 21.87 -0.50
C ILE A 112 8.95 21.53 -1.67
N ILE A 113 8.36 21.36 -2.85
CA ILE A 113 9.11 21.05 -4.08
C ILE A 113 9.05 22.28 -4.99
N GLU A 114 10.20 22.92 -5.18
CA GLU A 114 10.35 24.10 -6.02
C GLU A 114 11.05 23.75 -7.35
N GLY A 115 10.81 24.55 -8.39
CA GLY A 115 11.47 24.43 -9.68
C GLY A 115 10.62 24.92 -10.85
N PRO A 116 11.16 24.95 -12.08
CA PRO A 116 10.43 25.41 -13.26
C PRO A 116 9.29 24.44 -13.64
N THR A 117 8.32 24.94 -14.42
CA THR A 117 7.24 24.12 -14.97
C THR A 117 7.85 23.03 -15.88
N GLY A 118 7.34 21.80 -15.80
CA GLY A 118 7.88 20.67 -16.56
C GLY A 118 9.07 19.94 -15.92
N ALA A 119 9.66 20.44 -14.82
CA ALA A 119 10.79 19.78 -14.13
C ALA A 119 10.46 18.43 -13.44
N GLY A 120 9.22 17.97 -13.52
CA GLY A 120 8.77 16.71 -12.91
C GLY A 120 8.37 16.80 -11.43
N LYS A 121 8.05 17.98 -10.91
CA LYS A 121 7.60 18.17 -9.51
C LYS A 121 6.44 17.25 -9.13
N THR A 122 5.44 17.15 -10.01
CA THR A 122 4.29 16.24 -9.85
C THR A 122 4.75 14.78 -9.75
N TYR A 123 5.73 14.37 -10.56
CA TYR A 123 6.27 13.02 -10.55
C TYR A 123 7.01 12.74 -9.24
N ILE A 124 7.85 13.67 -8.78
CA ILE A 124 8.57 13.57 -7.50
C ILE A 124 7.57 13.43 -6.34
N ALA A 125 6.55 14.29 -6.30
CA ALA A 125 5.50 14.22 -5.29
C ALA A 125 4.75 12.86 -5.33
N CYS A 126 4.43 12.35 -6.51
CA CYS A 126 3.79 11.04 -6.66
C CYS A 126 4.73 9.87 -6.29
N ALA A 127 6.03 10.00 -6.53
CA ALA A 127 7.04 9.00 -6.19
C ALA A 127 7.21 8.86 -4.67
N ILE A 128 7.34 9.99 -3.96
CA ILE A 128 7.32 10.05 -2.48
C ILE A 128 5.95 9.52 -1.99
N ALA A 129 4.89 9.97 -2.66
CA ALA A 129 3.53 9.51 -2.61
C ALA A 129 3.39 7.98 -2.43
N LYS A 130 3.93 7.29 -3.44
CA LYS A 130 3.91 5.84 -3.58
C LYS A 130 4.80 5.13 -2.57
N ALA A 131 5.95 5.72 -2.22
CA ALA A 131 6.82 5.18 -1.17
C ALA A 131 6.10 5.13 0.19
N ALA A 132 5.34 6.20 0.51
CA ALA A 132 4.52 6.23 1.72
C ALA A 132 3.40 5.18 1.71
N VAL A 133 2.71 5.01 0.57
CA VAL A 133 1.71 3.94 0.40
C VAL A 133 2.32 2.56 0.59
N GLY A 134 3.54 2.33 0.07
CA GLY A 134 4.28 1.07 0.26
C GLY A 134 4.61 0.77 1.73
N LYS A 135 4.66 1.80 2.59
CA LYS A 135 4.79 1.69 4.05
C LYS A 135 3.45 1.69 4.78
N CYS A 136 2.36 1.43 4.07
CA CYS A 136 0.99 1.40 4.57
C CYS A 136 0.46 2.74 5.12
N TYR A 137 1.04 3.87 4.71
CA TYR A 137 0.47 5.19 5.02
C TYR A 137 -0.72 5.51 4.12
N ARG A 138 -1.75 6.16 4.70
CA ARG A 138 -2.84 6.76 3.94
C ARG A 138 -2.34 8.02 3.26
N VAL A 139 -2.55 8.11 1.96
CA VAL A 139 -2.07 9.20 1.12
C VAL A 139 -3.23 9.68 0.27
N LYS A 140 -3.25 10.98 -0.06
CA LYS A 140 -4.18 11.55 -1.01
C LYS A 140 -3.49 12.60 -1.88
N TYR A 141 -3.67 12.50 -3.19
CA TYR A 141 -3.29 13.54 -4.13
C TYR A 141 -4.49 14.47 -4.42
N ILE A 142 -4.27 15.77 -4.28
CA ILE A 142 -5.27 16.81 -4.55
C ILE A 142 -4.56 17.95 -5.29
N ARG A 143 -5.22 18.53 -6.30
CA ARG A 143 -4.71 19.75 -6.94
C ARG A 143 -5.10 20.96 -6.08
N LEU A 144 -4.20 21.92 -5.99
CA LEU A 144 -4.42 23.12 -5.18
C LEU A 144 -5.70 23.89 -5.56
N PRO A 145 -6.04 24.11 -6.85
CA PRO A 145 -7.27 24.81 -7.22
C PRO A 145 -8.53 24.07 -6.75
N ASP A 146 -8.57 22.75 -6.93
CA ASP A 146 -9.70 21.92 -6.49
C ASP A 146 -9.86 22.00 -4.96
N LEU A 147 -8.75 22.00 -4.23
CA LEU A 147 -8.75 22.14 -2.77
C LEU A 147 -9.24 23.53 -2.33
N GLN A 148 -8.82 24.59 -3.02
CA GLN A 148 -9.24 25.96 -2.73
C GLN A 148 -10.75 26.13 -2.94
N GLN A 149 -11.27 25.65 -4.06
CA GLN A 149 -12.71 25.71 -4.35
C GLN A 149 -13.52 24.98 -3.29
N GLU A 150 -13.12 23.76 -2.90
CA GLU A 150 -13.84 23.02 -1.84
C GLU A 150 -13.77 23.70 -0.46
N LEU A 151 -12.66 24.39 -0.17
CA LEU A 151 -12.52 25.17 1.05
C LEU A 151 -13.46 26.39 1.04
N GLU A 152 -13.49 27.15 -0.07
CA GLU A 152 -14.39 28.30 -0.26
C GLU A 152 -15.85 27.88 -0.12
N ASP A 153 -16.27 26.78 -0.76
CA ASP A 153 -17.62 26.23 -0.63
C ASP A 153 -17.95 25.90 0.84
N CYS A 154 -17.01 25.34 1.60
CA CYS A 154 -17.24 25.05 3.02
C CYS A 154 -17.45 26.32 3.85
N TYR A 155 -16.66 27.37 3.58
CA TYR A 155 -16.82 28.67 4.25
C TYR A 155 -18.15 29.34 3.89
N HIS A 156 -18.57 29.29 2.63
CA HIS A 156 -19.81 29.93 2.16
C HIS A 156 -21.08 29.19 2.60
N TYR A 157 -21.08 27.86 2.58
CA TYR A 157 -22.27 27.06 2.91
C TYR A 157 -22.36 26.62 4.38
N ASN A 158 -21.50 27.15 5.25
CA ASN A 158 -21.42 26.77 6.68
C ASN A 158 -21.28 25.24 6.87
N ARG A 159 -20.69 24.54 5.89
CA ARG A 159 -20.39 23.12 5.98
C ARG A 159 -19.19 22.94 6.89
N SER A 160 -19.30 22.03 7.85
CA SER A 160 -18.22 21.80 8.81
C SER A 160 -16.94 21.33 8.12
N LEU A 161 -15.82 21.99 8.41
CA LEU A 161 -14.46 21.55 8.02
C LEU A 161 -14.17 20.10 8.48
N LYS A 162 -14.91 19.56 9.45
CA LYS A 162 -14.84 18.16 9.86
C LYS A 162 -15.19 17.20 8.71
N ASN A 163 -16.17 17.55 7.87
CA ASN A 163 -16.59 16.72 6.75
C ASN A 163 -15.50 16.66 5.66
N LEU A 164 -14.79 17.77 5.47
CA LEU A 164 -13.68 17.84 4.52
C LEU A 164 -12.48 17.03 5.01
N LYS A 165 -12.18 17.08 6.31
CA LYS A 165 -11.17 16.20 6.92
C LYS A 165 -11.54 14.71 6.78
N GLN A 166 -12.79 14.33 7.04
CA GLN A 166 -13.26 12.95 6.85
C GLN A 166 -13.24 12.48 5.40
N LYS A 167 -13.42 13.39 4.43
CA LYS A 167 -13.33 13.06 3.01
C LYS A 167 -11.91 12.69 2.59
N TYR A 168 -10.90 13.18 3.31
CA TYR A 168 -9.50 13.08 2.92
C TYR A 168 -8.60 12.32 3.92
N ILE A 169 -9.14 11.82 5.04
CA ILE A 169 -8.43 11.09 6.13
C ILE A 169 -9.20 9.81 6.49
#